data_AF-A0A938MH53-F1
#
_entry.id   AF-A0A938MH53-F1
#
_cell.length_a   1.000
_cell.length_b   1.000
_cell.length_c   1.000
_cell.angle_alpha   90.00
_cell.angle_beta   90.00
_cell.angle_gamma   90.00
#
_symmetry.space_group_name_H-M   'P 1'
#
loop_
_entity.id
_entity.type
_entity.pdbx_description
1 polymer ?
#
loop_
_entity_poly.entity_id
_entity_poly.type
_entity_poly.pdbx_seq_one_letter_code
_entity_poly.pdbx_strand_id
1 'polypeptide(L)'
;MCDCYWPKCERCDAQVPLHISDFCMTRDEVAVFCAKHIPRRDAVVYEIVSEAFQPGFGRGDDFYHEPPKGWRMAVRYKRPPPKGYDLQAAEPNSASDYLAEYRSPTGARRFFGHCFSRLHRSERAAALDALTDIADRRERFGRQDPAFQAMLAAQQRIWESVKKQSDVRARLDDVLGQLELVQRLRQSGNLLAVALIGSLRNRDFVPELSDIDLWVLGRRLKPGLKSEHVKSKGLELEVNLLCRNPKFLRRALREGNPVDLTAVRNGEALHDTGLLRQLRRRAGRYRAQAGTRRTWMETSARRLSMAIQQYFSPDCPCCFFGALYHAARDLLRAHWVAQGGDLLEGWEVEEAAMERWPDLAEEFGRIRYARTHWESFKFPLFEERDRIEGELGRLVLAGEAIARPVYRGYGLSFPKLESFFEAFRRRGAKRFSSVHILPDKRIILVSYTDRARKLKMAERKMRRVRRPR
;
A
#
# COMPACT_ATOMS: atom_id res chain seq x y z
N MET A 1 32.23 10.74 -13.97
CA MET A 1 30.94 10.05 -13.80
C MET A 1 29.88 10.93 -14.44
N CYS A 2 29.11 10.42 -15.41
CA CYS A 2 28.06 11.23 -16.04
C CYS A 2 26.99 11.51 -14.98
N ASP A 3 26.87 12.77 -14.64
CA ASP A 3 26.05 13.25 -13.53
C ASP A 3 24.57 13.41 -14.01
N CYS A 4 24.24 12.83 -15.18
CA CYS A 4 22.92 12.78 -15.84
C CYS A 4 21.89 11.89 -15.14
N TYR A 5 22.32 11.01 -14.22
CA TYR A 5 21.47 10.01 -13.57
C TYR A 5 20.78 10.46 -12.27
N TRP A 6 21.28 11.52 -11.63
CA TRP A 6 20.85 11.92 -10.28
C TRP A 6 20.61 13.43 -10.13
N PRO A 7 19.82 14.07 -11.01
CA PRO A 7 19.48 15.48 -10.86
C PRO A 7 18.83 15.77 -9.51
N LYS A 8 19.15 16.95 -8.95
CA LYS A 8 18.50 17.46 -7.74
C LYS A 8 17.07 17.90 -8.05
N CYS A 9 16.20 17.76 -7.05
CA CYS A 9 14.87 18.32 -7.11
C CYS A 9 14.92 19.86 -7.18
N GLU A 10 14.10 20.46 -8.03
CA GLU A 10 13.94 21.91 -8.20
C GLU A 10 13.54 22.64 -6.89
N ARG A 11 13.05 21.91 -5.89
CA ARG A 11 12.49 22.47 -4.64
C ARG A 11 13.21 22.02 -3.37
N CYS A 12 14.13 21.07 -3.45
CA CYS A 12 14.92 20.60 -2.30
C CYS A 12 16.17 19.84 -2.75
N ASP A 13 17.07 19.51 -1.82
CA ASP A 13 18.31 18.78 -2.12
C ASP A 13 18.14 17.28 -2.41
N ALA A 14 16.90 16.78 -2.54
CA ALA A 14 16.68 15.37 -2.86
C ALA A 14 17.19 15.04 -4.26
N GLN A 15 18.04 14.02 -4.37
CA GLN A 15 18.44 13.44 -5.65
C GLN A 15 17.36 12.51 -6.18
N VAL A 16 17.15 12.52 -7.50
CA VAL A 16 16.10 11.77 -8.18
C VAL A 16 16.74 10.88 -9.25
N PRO A 17 16.54 9.54 -9.23
CA PRO A 17 17.02 8.64 -10.28
C PRO A 17 16.28 8.94 -11.58
N LEU A 18 16.94 9.64 -12.49
CA LEU A 18 16.40 10.06 -13.77
C LEU A 18 17.48 9.84 -14.82
N HIS A 19 17.15 9.13 -15.89
CA HIS A 19 17.97 9.10 -17.08
C HIS A 19 17.51 10.22 -18.01
N ILE A 20 18.37 11.21 -18.20
CA ILE A 20 18.22 12.20 -19.26
C ILE A 20 19.00 11.63 -20.43
N SER A 21 18.31 11.23 -21.51
CA SER A 21 18.95 10.60 -22.66
C SER A 21 20.09 11.48 -23.16
N ASP A 22 21.33 11.02 -22.93
CA ASP A 22 22.59 11.79 -22.90
C ASP A 22 22.93 12.56 -24.19
N PHE A 23 22.12 12.44 -25.24
CA PHE A 23 22.36 13.00 -26.57
C PHE A 23 21.33 14.02 -27.03
N CYS A 24 20.27 14.29 -26.26
CA CYS A 24 19.13 15.04 -26.80
C CYS A 24 18.58 16.15 -25.89
N MET A 25 18.86 16.13 -24.59
CA MET A 25 18.44 17.19 -23.66
C MET A 25 19.52 17.49 -22.62
N THR A 26 19.70 18.77 -22.27
CA THR A 26 20.58 19.16 -21.17
C THR A 26 19.80 19.32 -19.87
N ARG A 27 20.50 19.26 -18.72
CA ARG A 27 19.85 19.36 -17.40
C ARG A 27 19.11 20.66 -17.18
N ASP A 28 19.65 21.75 -17.70
CA ASP A 28 19.05 23.08 -17.57
C ASP A 28 17.73 23.18 -18.35
N GLU A 29 17.46 22.26 -19.28
CA GLU A 29 16.22 22.20 -20.08
C GLU A 29 15.09 21.40 -19.43
N VAL A 30 15.36 20.74 -18.30
CA VAL A 30 14.36 20.01 -17.50
C VAL A 30 14.37 20.52 -16.06
N ALA A 31 13.19 20.57 -15.44
CA ALA A 31 13.06 20.72 -13.99
C ALA A 31 12.57 19.39 -13.42
N VAL A 32 13.31 18.87 -12.45
CA VAL A 32 13.05 17.56 -11.85
C VAL A 32 12.43 17.74 -10.48
N PHE A 33 11.41 16.95 -10.16
CA PHE A 33 10.69 17.04 -8.90
C PHE A 33 10.63 15.67 -8.23
N CYS A 34 11.05 15.61 -6.97
CA CYS A 34 10.86 14.43 -6.14
C CYS A 34 9.38 14.24 -5.78
N ALA A 35 9.05 13.08 -5.19
CA ALA A 35 7.67 12.70 -4.83
C ALA A 35 6.93 13.76 -3.98
N LYS A 36 7.66 14.50 -3.13
CA LYS A 36 7.12 15.55 -2.25
C LYS A 36 6.76 16.85 -2.98
N HIS A 37 7.36 17.10 -4.15
CA HIS A 37 7.27 18.36 -4.88
C HIS A 37 6.64 18.25 -6.27
N ILE A 38 5.92 17.15 -6.54
CA ILE A 38 5.28 16.91 -7.83
C ILE A 38 4.30 18.05 -8.18
N PRO A 39 4.50 18.76 -9.31
CA PRO A 39 3.61 19.81 -9.74
C PRO A 39 2.19 19.32 -10.07
N ARG A 40 1.19 20.16 -9.80
CA ARG A 40 -0.22 19.86 -10.12
C ARG A 40 -0.53 19.96 -11.62
N ARG A 41 0.29 20.69 -12.37
CA ARG A 41 0.10 20.99 -13.80
C ARG A 41 1.46 21.15 -14.47
N ASP A 42 1.44 21.02 -15.79
CA ASP A 42 2.58 21.24 -16.67
C ASP A 42 3.78 20.40 -16.26
N ALA A 43 3.57 19.09 -16.19
CA ALA A 43 4.62 18.13 -15.83
C ALA A 43 4.25 16.73 -16.32
N VAL A 44 5.25 15.93 -16.65
CA VAL A 44 5.13 14.48 -16.78
C VAL A 44 5.45 13.88 -15.43
N VAL A 45 4.55 13.05 -14.93
CA VAL A 45 4.70 12.39 -13.65
C VAL A 45 4.88 10.90 -13.89
N TYR A 46 6.05 10.38 -13.58
CA TYR A 46 6.35 8.97 -13.69
C TYR A 46 6.01 8.26 -12.39
N GLU A 47 5.43 7.07 -12.50
CA GLU A 47 5.16 6.14 -11.42
C GLU A 47 5.67 4.76 -11.79
N ILE A 48 6.56 4.21 -10.97
CA ILE A 48 7.05 2.84 -11.16
C ILE A 48 5.91 1.86 -10.86
N VAL A 49 5.58 0.96 -11.78
CA VAL A 49 4.48 -0.02 -11.63
C VAL A 49 4.96 -1.44 -11.40
N SER A 50 6.22 -1.74 -11.70
CA SER A 50 6.89 -3.01 -11.38
C SER A 50 8.20 -2.79 -10.62
N GLU A 51 8.63 -3.79 -9.85
CA GLU A 51 10.01 -3.85 -9.36
C GLU A 51 10.70 -4.91 -10.21
N ALA A 52 11.60 -4.50 -11.11
CA ALA A 52 12.46 -5.44 -11.80
C ALA A 52 13.59 -5.84 -10.85
N PHE A 53 13.38 -6.87 -10.04
CA PHE A 53 14.55 -7.51 -9.41
C PHE A 53 15.33 -8.21 -10.52
N GLN A 54 16.29 -7.52 -11.14
CA GLN A 54 17.30 -8.18 -11.97
C GLN A 54 18.30 -8.85 -11.04
N PRO A 55 18.37 -10.20 -10.97
CA PRO A 55 19.41 -10.86 -10.22
C PRO A 55 20.75 -10.53 -10.88
N GLY A 56 21.58 -9.71 -10.21
CA GLY A 56 22.88 -9.26 -10.74
C GLY A 56 23.05 -7.75 -10.81
N PHE A 57 21.98 -6.96 -10.66
CA PHE A 57 22.07 -5.52 -10.39
C PHE A 57 22.13 -5.28 -8.88
N GLY A 58 23.34 -5.00 -8.37
CA GLY A 58 23.65 -4.41 -7.07
C GLY A 58 23.16 -5.14 -5.81
N ARG A 59 24.06 -5.90 -5.16
CA ARG A 59 23.92 -6.22 -3.72
C ARG A 59 24.86 -5.28 -2.96
N GLY A 60 24.32 -4.38 -2.14
CA GLY A 60 25.10 -3.43 -1.34
C GLY A 60 24.95 -1.99 -1.84
N ASP A 61 25.81 -1.10 -1.35
CA ASP A 61 25.88 0.35 -1.60
C ASP A 61 26.15 0.75 -3.08
N ASP A 62 25.76 -0.09 -4.04
CA ASP A 62 25.97 0.13 -5.46
C ASP A 62 24.97 1.14 -6.03
N PHE A 63 25.50 2.01 -6.90
CA PHE A 63 24.93 3.19 -7.56
C PHE A 63 23.54 3.07 -8.25
N TYR A 64 22.91 1.89 -8.26
CA TYR A 64 21.70 1.56 -9.01
C TYR A 64 20.59 1.00 -8.10
N HIS A 65 20.16 1.78 -7.11
CA HIS A 65 18.94 1.44 -6.39
C HIS A 65 17.73 1.64 -7.32
N GLU A 66 17.16 0.54 -7.80
CA GLU A 66 15.90 0.62 -8.54
C GLU A 66 14.83 1.24 -7.65
N PRO A 67 14.14 2.29 -8.13
CA PRO A 67 13.07 2.90 -7.38
C PRO A 67 11.95 1.85 -7.12
N PRO A 68 11.43 1.72 -5.88
CA PRO A 68 10.46 0.69 -5.56
C PRO A 68 9.14 0.91 -6.31
N LYS A 69 8.30 -0.13 -6.39
CA LYS A 69 6.96 -0.01 -6.98
C LYS A 69 6.19 1.08 -6.27
N GLY A 70 5.60 1.93 -7.08
CA GLY A 70 4.88 3.09 -6.69
C GLY A 70 5.77 4.32 -6.52
N TRP A 71 7.10 4.24 -6.54
CA TRP A 71 7.93 5.45 -6.48
C TRP A 71 7.55 6.44 -7.59
N ARG A 72 7.58 7.75 -7.28
CA ARG A 72 7.17 8.81 -8.20
C ARG A 72 8.15 9.94 -8.28
N MET A 73 8.26 10.46 -9.49
CA MET A 73 8.94 11.72 -9.78
C MET A 73 8.16 12.49 -10.83
N ALA A 74 8.54 13.75 -11.04
CA ALA A 74 8.04 14.49 -12.17
C ALA A 74 9.15 15.23 -12.91
N VAL A 75 8.96 15.38 -14.21
CA VAL A 75 9.76 16.22 -15.08
C VAL A 75 8.87 17.30 -15.65
N ARG A 76 9.34 18.54 -15.59
CA ARG A 76 8.80 19.62 -16.40
C ARG A 76 9.84 20.00 -17.44
N TYR A 77 9.45 19.90 -18.70
CA TYR A 77 10.27 20.36 -19.81
C TYR A 77 10.21 21.88 -19.90
N LYS A 78 11.35 22.56 -19.77
CA LYS A 78 11.46 24.01 -19.94
C LYS A 78 11.50 24.42 -21.41
N ARG A 79 11.84 23.47 -22.29
CA ARG A 79 11.77 23.57 -23.76
C ARG A 79 11.05 22.35 -24.33
N PRO A 80 10.42 22.45 -25.50
CA PRO A 80 9.83 21.30 -26.17
C PRO A 80 10.86 20.17 -26.32
N PRO A 81 10.49 18.90 -26.03
CA PRO A 81 11.40 17.79 -26.24
C PRO A 81 11.84 17.64 -27.71
N PRO A 82 13.03 17.07 -27.96
CA PRO A 82 13.53 16.78 -29.30
C PRO A 82 12.56 15.92 -30.10
N LYS A 83 12.49 16.20 -31.41
CA LYS A 83 11.65 15.46 -32.35
C LYS A 83 12.02 13.96 -32.32
N GLY A 84 11.06 13.11 -32.00
CA GLY A 84 11.23 11.64 -31.92
C GLY A 84 11.39 11.07 -30.52
N TYR A 85 11.66 11.89 -29.49
CA TYR A 85 11.73 11.44 -28.09
C TYR A 85 10.47 11.79 -27.28
N ASP A 86 9.65 12.72 -27.78
CA ASP A 86 8.41 13.20 -27.14
C ASP A 86 8.60 13.41 -25.61
N LEU A 87 7.61 13.03 -24.81
CA LEU A 87 7.64 13.12 -23.35
C LEU A 87 8.47 12.02 -22.67
N GLN A 88 9.31 11.28 -23.42
CA GLN A 88 10.23 10.26 -22.89
C GLN A 88 11.70 10.73 -22.91
N ALA A 89 11.97 11.96 -23.35
CA ALA A 89 13.34 12.51 -23.39
C ALA A 89 14.04 12.60 -22.00
N ALA A 90 13.29 12.42 -20.92
CA ALA A 90 13.81 12.31 -19.56
C ALA A 90 12.90 11.38 -18.76
N GLU A 91 13.34 10.16 -18.52
CA GLU A 91 12.56 9.09 -17.87
C GLU A 91 13.28 8.51 -16.64
N PRO A 92 12.60 7.78 -15.74
CA PRO A 92 13.25 7.13 -14.61
C PRO A 92 14.41 6.25 -15.07
N ASN A 93 15.57 6.35 -14.40
CA ASN A 93 16.68 5.44 -14.65
C ASN A 93 16.42 4.09 -13.98
N SER A 94 15.51 3.30 -14.54
CA SER A 94 15.09 2.01 -13.97
C SER A 94 14.84 0.97 -15.05
N ALA A 95 15.26 -0.28 -14.84
CA ALA A 95 14.79 -1.39 -15.67
C ALA A 95 13.33 -1.79 -15.32
N SER A 96 12.76 -1.18 -14.29
CA SER A 96 11.37 -1.31 -13.87
C SER A 96 10.40 -0.64 -14.85
N ASP A 97 9.24 -1.25 -15.04
CA ASP A 97 8.13 -0.68 -15.81
C ASP A 97 7.56 0.54 -15.09
N TYR A 98 7.19 1.55 -15.85
CA TYR A 98 6.52 2.74 -15.34
C TYR A 98 5.25 3.09 -16.10
N LEU A 99 4.34 3.76 -15.40
CA LEU A 99 3.21 4.50 -15.94
C LEU A 99 3.51 6.00 -15.84
N ALA A 100 3.43 6.72 -16.95
CA ALA A 100 3.63 8.16 -17.00
C ALA A 100 2.30 8.89 -17.19
N GLU A 101 2.09 9.94 -16.40
CA GLU A 101 0.94 10.84 -16.45
C GLU A 101 1.40 12.24 -16.89
N TYR A 102 1.06 12.64 -18.12
CA TYR A 102 1.22 14.02 -18.56
C TYR A 102 0.07 14.89 -18.06
N ARG A 103 0.41 15.89 -17.25
CA ARG A 103 -0.50 16.94 -16.77
C ARG A 103 -0.32 18.18 -17.62
N SER A 104 -1.29 18.48 -18.48
CA SER A 104 -1.22 19.68 -19.32
C SER A 104 -1.27 20.98 -18.50
N PRO A 105 -0.89 22.12 -19.10
CA PRO A 105 -1.09 23.44 -18.50
C PRO A 105 -2.57 23.73 -18.14
N THR A 106 -3.50 23.18 -18.93
CA THR A 106 -4.95 23.30 -18.71
C THR A 106 -5.49 22.33 -17.64
N GLY A 107 -4.65 21.41 -17.14
CA GLY A 107 -5.03 20.41 -16.14
C GLY A 107 -5.63 19.13 -16.71
N ALA A 108 -5.63 18.96 -18.04
CA ALA A 108 -5.96 17.69 -18.66
C ALA A 108 -4.88 16.64 -18.34
N ARG A 109 -5.30 15.39 -18.18
CA ARG A 109 -4.42 14.26 -17.85
C ARG A 109 -4.36 13.32 -19.05
N ARG A 110 -3.15 12.93 -19.45
CA ARG A 110 -2.88 11.92 -20.50
C ARG A 110 -1.88 10.90 -19.96
N PHE A 111 -1.91 9.68 -20.47
CA PHE A 111 -1.14 8.57 -19.93
C PHE A 111 -0.35 7.85 -21.02
N PHE A 112 0.82 7.33 -20.68
CA PHE A 112 1.66 6.48 -21.53
C PHE A 112 2.55 5.59 -20.65
N GLY A 113 3.27 4.63 -21.24
CA GLY A 113 4.09 3.66 -20.50
C GLY A 113 5.52 3.57 -21.02
N HIS A 114 6.35 2.79 -20.33
CA HIS A 114 7.78 2.59 -20.63
C HIS A 114 8.10 2.36 -22.11
N CYS A 115 7.32 1.52 -22.79
CA CYS A 115 7.62 1.13 -24.17
C CYS A 115 7.07 2.06 -25.26
N PHE A 116 6.35 3.15 -24.92
CA PHE A 116 5.60 3.92 -25.92
C PHE A 116 5.52 5.43 -25.64
N SER A 117 5.78 6.23 -26.69
CA SER A 117 5.56 7.69 -26.64
C SER A 117 4.10 8.11 -26.89
N ARG A 118 3.21 7.16 -27.24
CA ARG A 118 1.82 7.47 -27.60
C ARG A 118 1.04 7.94 -26.37
N LEU A 119 0.54 9.17 -26.43
CA LEU A 119 -0.29 9.74 -25.38
C LEU A 119 -1.75 9.26 -25.47
N HIS A 120 -2.18 8.55 -24.44
CA HIS A 120 -3.57 8.11 -24.27
C HIS A 120 -4.38 9.08 -23.42
N ARG A 121 -5.69 9.13 -23.65
CA ARG A 121 -6.62 9.92 -22.83
C ARG A 121 -6.89 9.31 -21.45
N SER A 122 -6.61 8.01 -21.26
CA SER A 122 -6.90 7.31 -20.01
C SER A 122 -5.80 6.30 -19.64
N GLU A 123 -5.65 6.06 -18.34
CA GLU A 123 -4.76 5.04 -17.74
C GLU A 123 -5.06 3.64 -18.30
N ARG A 124 -6.35 3.31 -18.45
CA ARG A 124 -6.81 2.03 -19.02
C ARG A 124 -6.27 1.78 -20.42
N ALA A 125 -6.26 2.81 -21.27
CA ALA A 125 -5.79 2.67 -22.64
C ALA A 125 -4.27 2.45 -22.67
N ALA A 126 -3.50 3.18 -21.86
CA ALA A 126 -2.07 2.94 -21.72
C ALA A 126 -1.76 1.52 -21.22
N ALA A 127 -2.55 0.99 -20.27
CA ALA A 127 -2.40 -0.37 -19.78
C ALA A 127 -2.76 -1.44 -20.84
N LEU A 128 -3.75 -1.18 -21.68
CA LEU A 128 -4.09 -2.08 -22.80
C LEU A 128 -2.98 -2.13 -23.84
N ASP A 129 -2.44 -0.99 -24.24
CA ASP A 129 -1.32 -0.93 -25.20
C ASP A 129 -0.09 -1.69 -24.65
N ALA A 130 0.22 -1.56 -23.36
CA ALA A 130 1.29 -2.33 -22.72
C ALA A 130 1.03 -3.85 -22.74
N LEU A 131 -0.21 -4.29 -22.54
CA LEU A 131 -0.56 -5.71 -22.61
C LEU A 131 -0.47 -6.26 -24.05
N THR A 132 -0.87 -5.45 -25.05
CA THR A 132 -0.70 -5.79 -26.46
C THR A 132 0.78 -5.96 -26.81
N ASP A 133 1.64 -5.04 -26.38
CA ASP A 133 3.10 -5.16 -26.60
C ASP A 133 3.68 -6.45 -26.03
N ILE A 134 3.29 -6.80 -24.81
CA ILE A 134 3.75 -8.04 -24.15
C ILE A 134 3.34 -9.26 -24.98
N ALA A 135 2.11 -9.27 -25.52
CA ALA A 135 1.65 -10.33 -26.41
C ALA A 135 2.48 -10.38 -27.70
N ASP A 136 2.72 -9.23 -28.34
CA ASP A 136 3.52 -9.14 -29.57
C ASP A 136 4.97 -9.56 -29.35
N ARG A 137 5.56 -9.25 -28.19
CA ARG A 137 6.92 -9.66 -27.81
C ARG A 137 6.99 -11.17 -27.54
N ARG A 138 5.94 -11.76 -26.95
CA ARG A 138 5.85 -13.22 -26.82
C ARG A 138 5.78 -13.92 -28.17
N GLU A 139 5.01 -13.37 -29.11
CA GLU A 139 4.92 -13.95 -30.45
C GLU A 139 6.26 -13.86 -31.19
N ARG A 140 6.92 -12.70 -31.13
CA ARG A 140 8.20 -12.44 -31.82
C ARG A 140 9.39 -13.19 -31.22
N PHE A 141 9.48 -13.27 -29.89
CA PHE A 141 10.71 -13.71 -29.21
C PHE A 141 10.49 -14.89 -28.26
N GLY A 142 9.26 -15.34 -28.06
CA GLY A 142 8.93 -16.20 -26.93
C GLY A 142 9.27 -17.68 -27.04
N ARG A 143 9.70 -18.15 -28.21
CA ARG A 143 9.95 -19.58 -28.44
C ARG A 143 11.29 -20.09 -27.89
N GLN A 144 12.19 -19.24 -27.39
CA GLN A 144 13.60 -19.66 -27.19
C GLN A 144 14.22 -19.36 -25.82
N ASP A 145 13.61 -18.54 -24.95
CA ASP A 145 14.20 -18.20 -23.64
C ASP A 145 13.18 -18.27 -22.48
N PRO A 146 13.28 -19.27 -21.58
CA PRO A 146 12.46 -19.39 -20.38
C PRO A 146 12.57 -18.18 -19.43
N ALA A 147 13.73 -17.54 -19.32
CA ALA A 147 13.92 -16.36 -18.46
C ALA A 147 13.15 -15.16 -19.03
N PHE A 148 13.23 -14.95 -20.34
CA PHE A 148 12.45 -13.94 -21.04
C PHE A 148 10.93 -14.19 -20.93
N GLN A 149 10.48 -15.45 -21.02
CA GLN A 149 9.07 -15.79 -20.79
C GLN A 149 8.62 -15.49 -19.36
N ALA A 150 9.44 -15.81 -18.36
CA ALA A 150 9.15 -15.50 -16.96
C ALA A 150 9.04 -13.98 -16.73
N MET A 151 9.93 -13.20 -17.34
CA MET A 151 9.88 -11.74 -17.33
C MET A 151 8.59 -11.22 -17.97
N LEU A 152 8.23 -11.66 -19.18
CA LEU A 152 6.99 -11.24 -19.85
C LEU A 152 5.73 -11.66 -19.07
N ALA A 153 5.75 -12.81 -18.39
CA ALA A 153 4.67 -13.23 -17.49
C ALA A 153 4.54 -12.33 -16.27
N ALA A 154 5.66 -11.86 -15.70
CA ALA A 154 5.65 -10.88 -14.63
C ALA A 154 5.08 -9.54 -15.10
N GLN A 155 5.59 -9.00 -16.22
CA GLN A 155 5.10 -7.74 -16.81
C GLN A 155 3.59 -7.80 -17.09
N GLN A 156 3.10 -8.93 -17.65
CA GLN A 156 1.68 -9.09 -17.93
C GLN A 156 0.83 -8.96 -16.66
N ARG A 157 1.19 -9.66 -15.57
CA ARG A 157 0.44 -9.59 -14.30
C ARG A 157 0.39 -8.16 -13.75
N ILE A 158 1.49 -7.42 -13.85
CA ILE A 158 1.56 -6.03 -13.41
C ILE A 158 0.59 -5.15 -14.21
N TRP A 159 0.66 -5.20 -15.54
CA TRP A 159 -0.19 -4.39 -16.39
C TRP A 159 -1.66 -4.81 -16.35
N GLU A 160 -1.96 -6.09 -16.12
CA GLU A 160 -3.31 -6.57 -15.80
C GLU A 160 -3.82 -5.98 -14.49
N SER A 161 -2.96 -5.87 -13.47
CA SER A 161 -3.31 -5.21 -12.20
C SER A 161 -3.58 -3.72 -12.40
N VAL A 162 -2.72 -3.00 -13.14
CA VAL A 162 -2.93 -1.57 -13.46
C VAL A 162 -4.24 -1.39 -14.24
N LYS A 163 -4.50 -2.24 -15.22
CA LYS A 163 -5.76 -2.26 -15.97
C LYS A 163 -6.95 -2.48 -15.03
N LYS A 164 -6.94 -3.53 -14.18
CA LYS A 164 -8.01 -3.81 -13.20
C LYS A 164 -8.26 -2.60 -12.27
N GLN A 165 -7.20 -1.98 -11.75
CA GLN A 165 -7.30 -0.75 -10.94
C GLN A 165 -7.97 0.40 -11.71
N SER A 166 -7.50 0.67 -12.92
CA SER A 166 -8.04 1.73 -13.77
C SER A 166 -9.51 1.48 -14.15
N ASP A 167 -9.89 0.20 -14.38
CA ASP A 167 -11.26 -0.23 -14.65
C ASP A 167 -12.17 0.07 -13.44
N VAL A 168 -11.70 -0.19 -12.22
CA VAL A 168 -12.46 0.14 -10.98
C VAL A 168 -12.56 1.65 -10.79
N ARG A 169 -11.46 2.39 -10.93
CA ARG A 169 -11.43 3.86 -10.76
C ARG A 169 -12.35 4.58 -11.75
N ALA A 170 -12.30 4.18 -13.03
CA ALA A 170 -13.15 4.75 -14.07
C ALA A 170 -14.65 4.50 -13.84
N ARG A 171 -15.00 3.52 -12.99
CA ARG A 171 -16.37 3.15 -12.64
C ARG A 171 -16.80 3.66 -11.26
N LEU A 172 -15.97 4.42 -10.54
CA LEU A 172 -16.32 4.85 -9.18
C LEU A 172 -17.65 5.60 -9.13
N ASP A 173 -17.95 6.46 -10.10
CA ASP A 173 -19.24 7.17 -10.15
C ASP A 173 -20.43 6.22 -10.35
N ASP A 174 -20.26 5.19 -11.17
CA ASP A 174 -21.26 4.12 -11.37
C ASP A 174 -21.43 3.28 -10.10
N VAL A 175 -20.33 2.88 -9.47
CA VAL A 175 -20.33 2.16 -8.18
C VAL A 175 -21.07 2.96 -7.12
N LEU A 176 -20.72 4.25 -6.96
CA LEU A 176 -21.43 5.16 -6.04
C LEU A 176 -22.91 5.30 -6.39
N GLY A 177 -23.23 5.30 -7.68
CA GLY A 177 -24.57 5.34 -8.22
C GLY A 177 -25.40 4.12 -7.84
N GLN A 178 -24.78 2.98 -7.52
CA GLN A 178 -25.44 1.71 -7.21
C GLN A 178 -25.49 1.37 -5.71
N LEU A 179 -24.73 2.08 -4.86
CA LEU A 179 -24.75 1.86 -3.41
C LEU A 179 -26.08 2.33 -2.79
N GLU A 180 -26.85 1.39 -2.24
CA GLU A 180 -28.20 1.62 -1.70
C GLU A 180 -28.19 2.71 -0.62
N LEU A 181 -27.22 2.65 0.30
CA LEU A 181 -27.10 3.67 1.34
C LEU A 181 -26.84 5.06 0.74
N VAL A 182 -25.95 5.15 -0.24
CA VAL A 182 -25.58 6.43 -0.87
C VAL A 182 -26.78 7.00 -1.64
N GLN A 183 -27.49 6.17 -2.40
CA GLN A 183 -28.72 6.56 -3.12
C GLN A 183 -29.77 7.09 -2.15
N ARG A 184 -30.10 6.33 -1.09
CA ARG A 184 -31.10 6.72 -0.09
C ARG A 184 -30.74 8.03 0.62
N LEU A 185 -29.47 8.20 0.99
CA LEU A 185 -28.99 9.45 1.62
C LEU A 185 -29.05 10.63 0.64
N ARG A 186 -28.75 10.40 -0.64
CA ARG A 186 -28.82 11.42 -1.69
C ARG A 186 -30.27 11.85 -1.94
N GLN A 187 -31.18 10.91 -2.13
CA GLN A 187 -32.62 11.16 -2.35
C GLN A 187 -33.27 11.91 -1.17
N SER A 188 -32.88 11.57 0.06
CA SER A 188 -33.41 12.24 1.26
C SER A 188 -32.71 13.57 1.62
N GLY A 189 -31.76 14.05 0.81
CA GLY A 189 -30.99 15.27 1.09
C GLY A 189 -30.08 15.18 2.32
N ASN A 190 -29.82 13.96 2.81
CA ASN A 190 -29.05 13.71 4.02
C ASN A 190 -27.57 13.40 3.76
N LEU A 191 -27.18 13.11 2.51
CA LEU A 191 -25.79 12.90 2.14
C LEU A 191 -25.01 14.22 2.21
N LEU A 192 -23.91 14.23 2.96
CA LEU A 192 -23.06 15.42 3.11
C LEU A 192 -21.75 15.29 2.35
N ALA A 193 -21.12 14.12 2.43
CA ALA A 193 -19.88 13.83 1.73
C ALA A 193 -19.68 12.32 1.55
N VAL A 194 -18.98 11.95 0.48
CA VAL A 194 -18.39 10.62 0.27
C VAL A 194 -16.94 10.80 -0.14
N ALA A 195 -16.03 10.09 0.53
CA ALA A 195 -14.63 10.09 0.18
C ALA A 195 -14.09 8.67 0.02
N LEU A 196 -13.35 8.41 -1.05
CA LEU A 196 -12.56 7.20 -1.19
C LEU A 196 -11.36 7.27 -0.24
N ILE A 197 -11.19 6.21 0.56
CA ILE A 197 -10.04 6.02 1.44
C ILE A 197 -9.39 4.65 1.16
N GLY A 198 -8.29 4.35 1.86
CA GLY A 198 -7.66 3.04 1.75
C GLY A 198 -6.82 2.85 0.48
N SER A 199 -6.66 1.59 0.08
CA SER A 199 -5.68 1.16 -0.93
C SER A 199 -6.06 1.54 -2.36
N LEU A 200 -7.35 1.63 -2.72
CA LEU A 200 -7.76 1.98 -4.11
C LEU A 200 -7.32 3.40 -4.52
N ARG A 201 -7.21 4.31 -3.55
CA ARG A 201 -6.63 5.63 -3.74
C ARG A 201 -5.10 5.59 -3.90
N ASN A 202 -4.47 4.61 -3.26
CA ASN A 202 -3.03 4.54 -3.11
C ASN A 202 -2.43 3.49 -4.07
N ARG A 203 -1.10 3.45 -4.13
CA ARG A 203 -0.32 2.54 -4.98
C ARG A 203 -0.33 1.09 -4.47
N ASP A 204 -1.03 0.86 -3.36
CA ASP A 204 -1.12 -0.40 -2.62
C ASP A 204 -2.35 -1.23 -3.02
N PHE A 205 -3.12 -0.81 -4.02
CA PHE A 205 -4.22 -1.65 -4.48
C PHE A 205 -3.65 -2.92 -5.13
N VAL A 206 -3.99 -4.05 -4.56
CA VAL A 206 -3.73 -5.37 -5.13
C VAL A 206 -5.09 -5.96 -5.44
N PRO A 207 -5.40 -6.23 -6.73
CA PRO A 207 -6.63 -6.90 -7.10
C PRO A 207 -6.85 -8.15 -6.25
N GLU A 208 -8.10 -8.42 -5.88
CA GLU A 208 -8.52 -9.58 -5.07
C GLU A 208 -8.04 -9.56 -3.59
N LEU A 209 -7.05 -8.72 -3.25
CA LEU A 209 -6.55 -8.54 -1.89
C LEU A 209 -6.84 -7.15 -1.30
N SER A 210 -7.59 -6.31 -2.00
CA SER A 210 -7.88 -4.94 -1.59
C SER A 210 -9.37 -4.67 -1.64
N ASP A 211 -9.88 -4.17 -0.53
CA ASP A 211 -11.26 -3.73 -0.40
C ASP A 211 -11.42 -2.32 -0.98
N ILE A 212 -12.66 -1.95 -1.33
CA ILE A 212 -13.02 -0.58 -1.65
C ILE A 212 -13.58 0.07 -0.38
N ASP A 213 -12.80 0.95 0.24
CA ASP A 213 -13.21 1.64 1.46
C ASP A 213 -13.75 3.05 1.14
N LEU A 214 -15.04 3.27 1.41
CA LEU A 214 -15.67 4.58 1.31
C LEU A 214 -15.99 5.13 2.69
N TRP A 215 -15.54 6.35 2.93
CA TRP A 215 -15.95 7.14 4.07
C TRP A 215 -17.21 7.94 3.72
N VAL A 216 -18.32 7.68 4.42
CA VAL A 216 -19.64 8.23 4.11
C VAL A 216 -20.14 9.09 5.27
N LEU A 217 -20.43 10.35 5.00
CA LEU A 217 -20.97 11.29 5.98
C LEU A 217 -22.42 11.64 5.64
N GLY A 218 -23.33 11.36 6.56
CA GLY A 218 -24.74 11.74 6.47
C GLY A 218 -25.25 12.48 7.71
N ARG A 219 -26.22 13.38 7.54
CA ARG A 219 -26.76 14.22 8.64
C ARG A 219 -27.29 13.40 9.81
N ARG A 220 -28.05 12.34 9.52
CA ARG A 220 -28.72 11.46 10.50
C ARG A 220 -28.24 10.01 10.41
N LEU A 221 -27.04 9.80 9.88
CA LEU A 221 -26.49 8.46 9.69
C LEU A 221 -25.97 7.88 11.01
N LYS A 222 -26.36 6.64 11.34
CA LYS A 222 -25.79 5.92 12.49
C LYS A 222 -24.32 5.60 12.20
N PRO A 223 -23.36 5.99 13.06
CA PRO A 223 -21.96 5.67 12.85
C PRO A 223 -21.73 4.15 12.91
N GLY A 224 -20.88 3.64 12.02
CA GLY A 224 -20.59 2.21 11.95
C GLY A 224 -19.82 1.84 10.69
N LEU A 225 -19.55 0.55 10.53
CA LEU A 225 -19.10 -0.06 9.28
C LEU A 225 -20.29 -0.83 8.69
N LYS A 226 -20.47 -0.71 7.38
CA LYS A 226 -21.39 -1.52 6.59
C LYS A 226 -20.63 -2.06 5.38
N SER A 227 -21.03 -3.21 4.86
CA SER A 227 -20.52 -3.72 3.60
C SER A 227 -21.70 -3.83 2.63
N GLU A 228 -21.52 -3.35 1.42
CA GLU A 228 -22.49 -3.45 0.33
C GLU A 228 -21.81 -4.12 -0.87
N HIS A 229 -22.53 -4.99 -1.57
CA HIS A 229 -22.05 -5.63 -2.79
C HIS A 229 -22.63 -4.93 -4.01
N VAL A 230 -21.78 -4.60 -4.98
CA VAL A 230 -22.16 -3.91 -6.20
C VAL A 230 -21.79 -4.75 -7.42
N LYS A 231 -22.71 -4.86 -8.39
CA LYS A 231 -22.47 -5.52 -9.67
C LYS A 231 -22.37 -4.47 -10.78
N SER A 232 -21.15 -4.01 -11.06
CA SER A 232 -20.88 -3.02 -12.11
C SER A 232 -20.24 -3.68 -13.34
N LYS A 233 -21.04 -3.83 -14.41
CA LYS A 233 -20.59 -4.33 -15.74
C LYS A 233 -19.70 -5.57 -15.65
N GLY A 234 -20.21 -6.62 -15.01
CA GLY A 234 -19.53 -7.92 -14.85
C GLY A 234 -18.50 -8.00 -13.74
N LEU A 235 -18.26 -6.92 -12.98
CA LEU A 235 -17.46 -6.96 -11.75
C LEU A 235 -18.39 -6.99 -10.54
N GLU A 236 -18.18 -7.98 -9.68
CA GLU A 236 -18.77 -8.03 -8.34
C GLU A 236 -17.76 -7.46 -7.35
N LEU A 237 -18.15 -6.37 -6.69
CA LEU A 237 -17.27 -5.60 -5.80
C LEU A 237 -17.90 -5.54 -4.41
N GLU A 238 -17.14 -5.92 -3.39
CA GLU A 238 -17.47 -5.60 -2.00
C GLU A 238 -16.96 -4.20 -1.65
N VAL A 239 -17.86 -3.36 -1.14
CA VAL A 239 -17.56 -1.97 -0.77
C VAL A 239 -17.84 -1.77 0.71
N ASN A 240 -16.78 -1.43 1.46
CA ASN A 240 -16.84 -1.10 2.87
C ASN A 240 -17.22 0.37 3.07
N LEU A 241 -18.34 0.63 3.72
CA LEU A 241 -18.88 1.94 4.02
C LEU A 241 -18.64 2.31 5.48
N LEU A 242 -17.67 3.20 5.71
CA LEU A 242 -17.41 3.80 7.01
C LEU A 242 -18.37 4.97 7.22
N CYS A 243 -19.50 4.66 7.83
CA CYS A 243 -20.62 5.56 8.07
C CYS A 243 -20.34 6.51 9.23
N ARG A 244 -20.60 7.80 9.04
CA ARG A 244 -20.41 8.87 10.03
C ARG A 244 -21.57 9.87 10.02
N ASN A 245 -21.74 10.57 11.13
CA ASN A 245 -22.53 11.79 11.20
C ASN A 245 -21.70 12.96 11.79
N PRO A 246 -22.14 14.22 11.64
CA PRO A 246 -21.34 15.37 12.08
C PRO A 246 -20.99 15.37 13.57
N LYS A 247 -21.89 14.90 14.44
CA LYS A 247 -21.65 14.85 15.90
C LYS A 247 -20.54 13.87 16.23
N PHE A 248 -20.62 12.65 15.70
CA PHE A 248 -19.59 11.63 15.87
C PHE A 248 -18.26 12.07 15.26
N LEU A 249 -18.28 12.61 14.04
CA LEU A 249 -17.06 13.02 13.34
C LEU A 249 -16.25 14.06 14.11
N ARG A 250 -16.91 15.10 14.65
CA ARG A 250 -16.22 16.12 15.45
C ARG A 250 -15.50 15.52 16.66
N ARG A 251 -16.14 14.55 17.33
CA ARG A 251 -15.52 13.83 18.45
C ARG A 251 -14.36 12.98 17.98
N ALA A 252 -14.56 12.17 16.94
CA ALA A 252 -13.55 11.28 16.38
C ALA A 252 -12.29 12.05 15.93
N LEU A 253 -12.44 13.20 15.27
CA LEU A 253 -11.31 14.05 14.87
C LEU A 253 -10.57 14.66 16.07
N ARG A 254 -11.27 14.99 17.16
CA ARG A 254 -10.64 15.50 18.40
C ARG A 254 -9.89 14.43 19.17
N GLU A 255 -10.41 13.20 19.18
CA GLU A 255 -9.77 12.03 19.80
C GLU A 255 -8.64 11.45 18.93
N GLY A 256 -8.49 11.97 17.71
CA GLY A 256 -7.49 11.53 16.76
C GLY A 256 -7.79 10.15 16.16
N ASN A 257 -9.06 9.83 15.86
CA ASN A 257 -9.38 8.59 15.18
C ASN A 257 -8.63 8.53 13.83
N PRO A 258 -7.77 7.52 13.61
CA PRO A 258 -6.87 7.51 12.45
C PRO A 258 -7.64 7.51 11.14
N VAL A 259 -8.73 6.75 11.04
CA VAL A 259 -9.46 6.59 9.79
C VAL A 259 -10.19 7.88 9.40
N ASP A 260 -10.82 8.54 10.38
CA ASP A 260 -11.50 9.82 10.15
C ASP A 260 -10.51 10.95 9.84
N LEU A 261 -9.35 10.97 10.50
CA LEU A 261 -8.27 11.89 10.19
C LEU A 261 -7.76 11.70 8.74
N THR A 262 -7.52 10.45 8.35
CA THR A 262 -7.10 10.08 6.99
C THR A 262 -8.16 10.46 5.97
N ALA A 263 -9.44 10.18 6.21
CA ALA A 263 -10.51 10.55 5.30
C ALA A 263 -10.59 12.06 5.06
N VAL A 264 -10.49 12.85 6.12
CA VAL A 264 -10.53 14.31 6.02
C VAL A 264 -9.32 14.85 5.28
N ARG A 265 -8.10 14.45 5.67
CA ARG A 265 -6.86 15.03 5.14
C ARG A 265 -6.52 14.53 3.75
N ASN A 266 -6.67 13.21 3.58
CA ASN A 266 -6.09 12.50 2.47
C ASN A 266 -7.17 11.93 1.54
N GLY A 267 -8.37 11.58 2.01
CA GLY A 267 -9.40 10.94 1.18
C GLY A 267 -9.67 11.63 -0.17
N GLU A 268 -10.01 10.89 -1.21
CA GLU A 268 -10.43 11.49 -2.48
C GLU A 268 -11.92 11.79 -2.42
N ALA A 269 -12.30 13.06 -2.60
CA ALA A 269 -13.71 13.46 -2.47
C ALA A 269 -14.47 13.04 -3.73
N LEU A 270 -15.37 12.06 -3.59
CA LEU A 270 -16.25 11.62 -4.67
C LEU A 270 -17.58 12.39 -4.67
N HIS A 271 -18.00 12.85 -3.49
CA HIS A 271 -19.13 13.75 -3.31
C HIS A 271 -18.85 14.69 -2.14
N ASP A 272 -19.11 15.99 -2.29
CA ASP A 272 -18.95 16.95 -1.19
C ASP A 272 -19.91 18.14 -1.36
N THR A 273 -20.76 18.36 -0.36
CA THR A 273 -21.62 19.56 -0.25
C THR A 273 -20.84 20.82 0.16
N GLY A 274 -19.52 20.71 0.34
CA GLY A 274 -18.60 21.76 0.77
C GLY A 274 -18.09 21.57 2.21
N LEU A 275 -18.65 20.61 2.95
CA LEU A 275 -18.26 20.32 4.33
C LEU A 275 -16.87 19.69 4.41
N LEU A 276 -16.54 18.73 3.54
CA LEU A 276 -15.22 18.09 3.55
C LEU A 276 -14.14 19.10 3.17
N ARG A 277 -14.41 19.97 2.18
CA ARG A 277 -13.56 21.12 1.83
C ARG A 277 -13.32 22.05 3.03
N GLN A 278 -14.35 22.37 3.81
CA GLN A 278 -14.22 23.19 5.02
C GLN A 278 -13.37 22.50 6.10
N LEU A 279 -13.58 21.20 6.32
CA LEU A 279 -12.79 20.41 7.26
C LEU A 279 -11.31 20.36 6.86
N ARG A 280 -11.03 20.22 5.55
CA ARG A 280 -9.66 20.26 5.00
C ARG A 280 -8.94 21.58 5.21
N ARG A 281 -9.62 22.71 5.06
CA ARG A 281 -9.04 24.03 5.38
C ARG A 281 -8.63 24.13 6.86
N ARG A 282 -9.26 23.33 7.72
CA ARG A 282 -8.94 23.22 9.15
C ARG A 282 -8.14 21.96 9.49
N ALA A 283 -7.63 21.23 8.49
CA ALA A 283 -6.93 19.96 8.66
C ALA A 283 -5.74 20.06 9.62
N GLY A 284 -5.00 21.17 9.58
CA GLY A 284 -3.86 21.40 10.48
C GLY A 284 -4.21 21.43 11.98
N ARG A 285 -5.51 21.57 12.32
CA ARG A 285 -6.03 21.46 13.69
C ARG A 285 -6.24 20.01 14.14
N TYR A 286 -6.23 19.06 13.22
CA TYR A 286 -6.47 17.65 13.48
C TYR A 286 -5.18 16.86 13.21
N ARG A 287 -4.43 16.61 14.29
CA ARG A 287 -3.15 15.88 14.27
C ARG A 287 -3.31 14.49 14.87
N ALA A 288 -2.39 13.60 14.56
CA ALA A 288 -2.25 12.35 15.30
C ALA A 288 -2.07 12.63 16.80
N GLN A 289 -2.69 11.79 17.63
CA GLN A 289 -2.66 11.86 19.09
C GLN A 289 -2.31 10.50 19.69
N ALA A 290 -2.19 10.44 21.02
CA ALA A 290 -2.02 9.18 21.74
C ALA A 290 -3.15 8.18 21.44
N GLY A 291 -4.39 8.66 21.23
CA GLY A 291 -5.52 7.84 20.79
C GLY A 291 -5.29 7.20 19.41
N THR A 292 -4.81 7.99 18.43
CA THR A 292 -4.44 7.50 17.08
C THR A 292 -3.48 6.32 17.16
N ARG A 293 -2.41 6.53 17.94
CA ARG A 293 -1.36 5.54 18.17
C ARG A 293 -1.91 4.24 18.77
N ARG A 294 -2.78 4.36 19.78
CA ARG A 294 -3.43 3.23 20.43
C ARG A 294 -4.30 2.44 19.42
N THR A 295 -5.13 3.13 18.63
CA THR A 295 -6.00 2.49 17.64
C THR A 295 -5.20 1.71 16.59
N TRP A 296 -4.08 2.25 16.09
CA TRP A 296 -3.22 1.51 15.17
C TRP A 296 -2.51 0.33 15.83
N MET A 297 -2.10 0.46 17.09
CA MET A 297 -1.52 -0.65 17.85
C MET A 297 -2.52 -1.81 18.04
N GLU A 298 -3.77 -1.50 18.40
CA GLU A 298 -4.84 -2.50 18.54
C GLU A 298 -5.19 -3.15 17.19
N THR A 299 -5.32 -2.32 16.15
CA THR A 299 -5.65 -2.80 14.80
C THR A 299 -4.55 -3.70 14.25
N SER A 300 -3.29 -3.29 14.39
CA SER A 300 -2.15 -4.10 13.96
C SER A 300 -2.01 -5.39 14.76
N ALA A 301 -2.24 -5.37 16.07
CA ALA A 301 -2.22 -6.58 16.89
C ALA A 301 -3.25 -7.60 16.42
N ARG A 302 -4.48 -7.15 16.11
CA ARG A 302 -5.54 -8.01 15.54
C ARG A 302 -5.16 -8.55 14.16
N ARG A 303 -4.58 -7.72 13.29
CA ARG A 303 -4.16 -8.15 11.95
C ARG A 303 -2.96 -9.10 11.99
N LEU A 304 -1.99 -8.87 12.86
CA LEU A 304 -0.85 -9.77 13.07
C LEU A 304 -1.30 -11.12 13.62
N SER A 305 -2.24 -11.09 14.57
CA SER A 305 -2.90 -12.29 15.10
C SER A 305 -3.55 -13.12 13.98
N MET A 306 -4.29 -12.47 13.09
CA MET A 306 -4.92 -13.10 11.94
C MET A 306 -3.89 -13.67 10.94
N ALA A 307 -2.82 -12.92 10.65
CA ALA A 307 -1.74 -13.40 9.77
C ALA A 307 -1.05 -14.65 10.35
N ILE A 308 -0.73 -14.64 11.65
CA ILE A 308 -0.13 -15.81 12.33
C ILE A 308 -1.10 -17.00 12.33
N GLN A 309 -2.39 -16.76 12.55
CA GLN A 309 -3.39 -17.83 12.48
C GLN A 309 -3.47 -18.43 11.07
N GLN A 310 -3.56 -17.59 10.04
CA GLN A 310 -3.61 -18.02 8.64
C GLN A 310 -2.29 -18.66 8.17
N TYR A 311 -1.17 -18.41 8.86
CA TYR A 311 0.06 -19.14 8.61
C TYR A 311 -0.03 -20.60 9.07
N PHE A 312 -0.61 -20.86 10.25
CA PHE A 312 -0.71 -22.20 10.83
C PHE A 312 -1.93 -23.00 10.37
N SER A 313 -3.04 -22.32 10.09
CA SER A 313 -4.28 -22.87 9.53
C SER A 313 -4.67 -22.01 8.33
N PRO A 314 -4.09 -22.26 7.14
CA PRO A 314 -4.32 -21.45 5.96
C PRO A 314 -5.71 -21.66 5.36
N ASP A 315 -6.51 -20.59 5.31
CA ASP A 315 -7.87 -20.62 4.74
C ASP A 315 -8.03 -19.66 3.55
N CYS A 316 -7.44 -18.46 3.63
CA CYS A 316 -7.44 -17.49 2.52
C CYS A 316 -6.07 -16.79 2.39
N PRO A 317 -5.46 -16.75 1.19
CA PRO A 317 -4.27 -15.94 0.93
C PRO A 317 -4.53 -14.46 1.26
N CYS A 318 -5.73 -13.97 0.96
CA CYS A 318 -6.18 -12.62 1.30
C CYS A 318 -6.07 -12.31 2.79
N CYS A 319 -6.51 -13.25 3.63
CA CYS A 319 -6.47 -13.12 5.08
C CYS A 319 -5.04 -13.25 5.63
N PHE A 320 -4.11 -13.89 4.91
CA PHE A 320 -2.69 -13.91 5.29
C PHE A 320 -1.95 -12.65 4.83
N PHE A 321 -1.82 -12.45 3.53
CA PHE A 321 -1.01 -11.37 2.95
C PHE A 321 -1.58 -9.99 3.26
N GLY A 322 -2.91 -9.83 3.16
CA GLY A 322 -3.58 -8.58 3.50
C GLY A 322 -3.44 -8.25 4.99
N ALA A 323 -3.61 -9.23 5.86
CA ALA A 323 -3.47 -9.01 7.30
C ALA A 323 -2.04 -8.69 7.71
N LEU A 324 -1.06 -9.41 7.18
CA LEU A 324 0.35 -9.18 7.48
C LEU A 324 0.78 -7.78 7.02
N TYR A 325 0.41 -7.39 5.80
CA TYR A 325 0.65 -6.04 5.27
C TYR A 325 0.03 -4.96 6.16
N HIS A 326 -1.26 -5.07 6.48
CA HIS A 326 -1.93 -4.09 7.33
C HIS A 326 -1.35 -4.05 8.75
N ALA A 327 -0.96 -5.20 9.31
CA ALA A 327 -0.30 -5.25 10.59
C ALA A 327 1.02 -4.49 10.60
N ALA A 328 1.91 -4.79 9.64
CA ALA A 328 3.21 -4.15 9.52
C ALA A 328 3.10 -2.64 9.28
N ARG A 329 2.24 -2.24 8.33
CA ARG A 329 1.97 -0.83 8.02
C ARG A 329 1.46 -0.07 9.24
N ASP A 330 0.46 -0.62 9.93
CA ASP A 330 -0.15 0.06 11.08
C ASP A 330 0.80 0.07 12.30
N LEU A 331 1.68 -0.93 12.47
CA LEU A 331 2.77 -0.90 13.45
C LEU A 331 3.76 0.24 13.17
N LEU A 332 4.21 0.39 11.92
CA LEU A 332 5.11 1.46 11.51
C LEU A 332 4.48 2.84 11.71
N ARG A 333 3.20 3.00 11.36
CA ARG A 333 2.44 4.24 11.61
C ARG A 333 2.34 4.56 13.10
N ALA A 334 2.06 3.55 13.92
CA ALA A 334 2.00 3.72 15.36
C ALA A 334 3.38 4.14 15.92
N HIS A 335 4.45 3.51 15.44
CA HIS A 335 5.83 3.84 15.79
C HIS A 335 6.21 5.26 15.38
N TRP A 336 5.85 5.67 14.16
CA TRP A 336 6.06 7.03 13.66
C TRP A 336 5.40 8.09 14.54
N VAL A 337 4.12 7.90 14.90
CA VAL A 337 3.43 8.82 15.82
C VAL A 337 4.01 8.80 17.22
N ALA A 338 4.52 7.64 17.68
CA ALA A 338 5.20 7.56 18.97
C ALA A 338 6.48 8.43 19.03
N GLN A 339 7.10 8.69 17.87
CA GLN A 339 8.32 9.49 17.72
C GLN A 339 8.02 10.95 17.32
N GLY A 340 6.80 11.44 17.60
CA GLY A 340 6.38 12.81 17.31
C GLY A 340 6.00 13.07 15.86
N GLY A 341 5.93 12.03 15.03
CA GLY A 341 5.40 12.11 13.69
C GLY A 341 3.88 12.34 13.66
N ASP A 342 3.37 12.83 12.52
CA ASP A 342 1.94 12.98 12.27
C ASP A 342 1.40 11.79 11.44
N LEU A 343 0.24 11.91 10.78
CA LEU A 343 -0.32 10.85 9.95
C LEU A 343 0.52 10.57 8.69
N LEU A 344 0.68 9.29 8.36
CA LEU A 344 1.27 8.80 7.11
C LEU A 344 0.28 7.89 6.38
N GLU A 345 0.17 8.03 5.05
CA GLU A 345 -0.70 7.19 4.23
C GLU A 345 0.02 6.45 3.10
N GLY A 346 -0.43 5.20 2.85
CA GLY A 346 0.13 4.33 1.81
C GLY A 346 1.67 4.25 1.82
N TRP A 347 2.26 4.50 0.65
CA TRP A 347 3.70 4.52 0.38
C TRP A 347 4.53 5.47 1.27
N GLU A 348 3.94 6.54 1.81
CA GLU A 348 4.64 7.48 2.70
C GLU A 348 5.15 6.79 3.98
N VAL A 349 4.54 5.66 4.36
CA VAL A 349 4.97 4.85 5.50
C VAL A 349 6.33 4.22 5.26
N GLU A 350 6.56 3.67 4.06
CA GLU A 350 7.83 3.02 3.72
C GLU A 350 8.93 4.05 3.55
N GLU A 351 8.67 5.18 2.89
CA GLU A 351 9.66 6.26 2.78
C GLU A 351 10.06 6.82 4.14
N ALA A 352 9.08 7.09 5.01
CA ALA A 352 9.36 7.57 6.35
C ALA A 352 10.11 6.51 7.19
N ALA A 353 9.82 5.22 6.98
CA ALA A 353 10.55 4.14 7.61
C ALA A 353 11.97 4.04 7.03
N MET A 354 12.18 4.19 5.73
CA MET A 354 13.50 4.11 5.11
C MET A 354 14.41 5.25 5.59
N GLU A 355 13.85 6.44 5.83
CA GLU A 355 14.58 7.58 6.37
C GLU A 355 15.02 7.38 7.84
N ARG A 356 14.20 6.71 8.67
CA ARG A 356 14.44 6.63 10.13
C ARG A 356 14.83 5.26 10.67
N TRP A 357 14.36 4.20 10.03
CA TRP A 357 14.50 2.80 10.43
C TRP A 357 14.70 1.91 9.19
N PRO A 358 15.84 2.01 8.48
CA PRO A 358 16.10 1.25 7.26
C PRO A 358 15.83 -0.25 7.38
N ASP A 359 16.25 -0.87 8.48
CA ASP A 359 16.00 -2.30 8.76
C ASP A 359 14.50 -2.63 8.79
N LEU A 360 13.66 -1.74 9.34
CA LEU A 360 12.21 -1.96 9.39
C LEU A 360 11.55 -1.71 8.04
N ALA A 361 12.11 -0.79 7.26
CA ALA A 361 11.67 -0.52 5.90
C ALA A 361 11.95 -1.72 4.99
N GLU A 362 13.12 -2.36 5.14
CA GLU A 362 13.46 -3.58 4.39
C GLU A 362 12.46 -4.71 4.68
N GLU A 363 12.17 -4.99 5.95
CA GLU A 363 11.19 -6.02 6.32
C GLU A 363 9.77 -5.68 5.84
N PHE A 364 9.40 -4.39 5.87
CA PHE A 364 8.11 -3.96 5.34
C PHE A 364 8.04 -4.11 3.81
N GLY A 365 9.13 -3.77 3.10
CA GLY A 365 9.28 -3.94 1.66
C GLY A 365 9.09 -5.40 1.25
N ARG A 366 9.69 -6.35 1.97
CA ARG A 366 9.48 -7.80 1.76
C ARG A 366 8.01 -8.19 1.89
N ILE A 367 7.31 -7.71 2.92
CA ILE A 367 5.88 -7.98 3.13
C ILE A 367 5.02 -7.35 2.01
N ARG A 368 5.32 -6.11 1.61
CA ARG A 368 4.61 -5.41 0.53
C ARG A 368 4.81 -6.13 -0.81
N TYR A 369 6.03 -6.53 -1.11
CA TYR A 369 6.36 -7.32 -2.30
C TYR A 369 5.57 -8.62 -2.32
N ALA A 370 5.59 -9.37 -1.21
CA ALA A 370 4.87 -10.63 -1.11
C ALA A 370 3.36 -10.48 -1.29
N ARG A 371 2.76 -9.41 -0.74
CA ARG A 371 1.34 -9.10 -0.97
C ARG A 371 1.05 -8.78 -2.44
N THR A 372 1.94 -8.04 -3.10
CA THR A 372 1.77 -7.67 -4.52
C THR A 372 1.90 -8.87 -5.45
N HIS A 373 2.74 -9.83 -5.08
CA HIS A 373 3.04 -11.03 -5.86
C HIS A 373 2.49 -12.29 -5.20
N TRP A 374 1.38 -12.19 -4.48
CA TRP A 374 0.89 -13.29 -3.63
C TRP A 374 0.63 -14.59 -4.42
N GLU A 375 0.25 -14.49 -5.70
CA GLU A 375 0.02 -15.62 -6.61
C GLU A 375 1.29 -16.44 -6.89
N SER A 376 2.49 -15.86 -6.74
CA SER A 376 3.74 -16.59 -6.94
C SER A 376 4.11 -17.46 -5.74
N PHE A 377 3.46 -17.26 -4.59
CA PHE A 377 3.69 -18.07 -3.40
C PHE A 377 2.84 -19.33 -3.47
N LYS A 378 3.46 -20.49 -3.20
CA LYS A 378 2.71 -21.73 -2.95
C LYS A 378 2.00 -21.61 -1.59
N PHE A 379 0.79 -21.04 -1.59
CA PHE A 379 -0.05 -20.93 -0.40
C PHE A 379 -0.88 -22.21 -0.26
N PRO A 380 -0.56 -23.09 0.71
CA PRO A 380 -1.15 -24.41 0.76
C PRO A 380 -2.45 -24.34 1.54
N LEU A 381 -3.54 -24.09 0.81
CA LEU A 381 -4.89 -24.07 1.36
C LEU A 381 -5.14 -25.36 2.15
N PHE A 382 -5.60 -25.20 3.38
CA PHE A 382 -5.96 -26.29 4.30
C PHE A 382 -4.82 -27.22 4.73
N GLU A 383 -3.56 -26.91 4.38
CA GLU A 383 -2.39 -27.63 4.91
C GLU A 383 -1.97 -27.00 6.24
N GLU A 384 -2.22 -27.72 7.32
CA GLU A 384 -1.84 -27.29 8.65
C GLU A 384 -0.32 -27.28 8.84
N ARG A 385 0.17 -26.25 9.53
CA ARG A 385 1.56 -26.17 9.94
C ARG A 385 1.69 -26.24 11.45
N ASP A 386 2.80 -26.78 11.92
CA ASP A 386 3.15 -26.79 13.34
C ASP A 386 4.43 -26.01 13.64
N ARG A 387 5.20 -25.60 12.62
CA ARG A 387 6.44 -24.82 12.71
C ARG A 387 6.41 -23.60 11.81
N ILE A 388 7.19 -22.57 12.17
CA ILE A 388 7.47 -21.43 11.30
C ILE A 388 8.65 -21.79 10.41
N GLU A 389 8.41 -21.96 9.11
CA GLU A 389 9.41 -22.39 8.12
C GLU A 389 9.00 -21.97 6.70
N GLY A 390 9.92 -22.14 5.75
CA GLY A 390 9.69 -21.81 4.34
C GLY A 390 9.49 -20.30 4.08
N GLU A 391 9.03 -19.98 2.88
CA GLU A 391 8.85 -18.59 2.42
C GLU A 391 7.78 -17.85 3.22
N LEU A 392 6.63 -18.50 3.47
CA LEU A 392 5.54 -17.89 4.23
C LEU A 392 5.92 -17.70 5.70
N GLY A 393 6.72 -18.60 6.28
CA GLY A 393 7.25 -18.45 7.63
C GLY A 393 8.20 -17.25 7.72
N ARG A 394 9.08 -17.06 6.74
CA ARG A 394 9.95 -15.88 6.66
C ARG A 394 9.17 -14.56 6.65
N LEU A 395 8.01 -14.51 5.99
CA LEU A 395 7.14 -13.32 6.02
C LEU A 395 6.54 -13.07 7.41
N VAL A 396 6.12 -14.12 8.13
CA VAL A 396 5.66 -13.98 9.53
C VAL A 396 6.78 -13.43 10.41
N LEU A 397 8.02 -13.87 10.19
CA LEU A 397 9.19 -13.39 10.92
C LEU A 397 9.57 -11.95 10.54
N ALA A 398 9.36 -11.52 9.30
CA ALA A 398 9.45 -10.10 8.93
C ALA A 398 8.43 -9.25 9.73
N GLY A 399 7.21 -9.75 9.90
CA GLY A 399 6.20 -9.15 10.78
C GLY A 399 6.63 -9.09 12.25
N GLU A 400 7.30 -10.14 12.76
CA GLU A 400 7.92 -10.14 14.08
C GLU A 400 9.02 -9.08 14.19
N ALA A 401 9.91 -8.99 13.21
CA ALA A 401 11.04 -8.08 13.18
C ALA A 401 10.58 -6.62 13.27
N ILE A 402 9.44 -6.28 12.65
CA ILE A 402 8.77 -4.98 12.82
C ILE A 402 8.11 -4.86 14.20
N ALA A 403 7.36 -5.88 14.63
CA ALA A 403 6.60 -5.81 15.89
C ALA A 403 7.51 -5.63 17.12
N ARG A 404 8.63 -6.33 17.22
CA ARG A 404 9.49 -6.32 18.42
C ARG A 404 10.01 -4.93 18.83
N PRO A 405 10.67 -4.15 17.95
CA PRO A 405 11.13 -2.80 18.29
C PRO A 405 9.96 -1.85 18.54
N VAL A 406 8.87 -1.97 17.77
CA VAL A 406 7.67 -1.16 17.97
C VAL A 406 7.08 -1.40 19.36
N TYR A 407 6.75 -2.65 19.72
CA TYR A 407 6.24 -3.03 21.05
C TYR A 407 7.20 -2.60 22.18
N ARG A 408 8.52 -2.68 21.97
CA ARG A 408 9.51 -2.19 22.93
C ARG A 408 9.36 -0.69 23.18
N GLY A 409 9.09 0.11 22.14
CA GLY A 409 8.74 1.53 22.26
C GLY A 409 7.49 1.79 23.12
N TYR A 410 6.59 0.80 23.22
CA TYR A 410 5.43 0.82 24.13
C TYR A 410 5.71 0.22 25.51
N GLY A 411 6.97 -0.11 25.82
CA GLY A 411 7.35 -0.74 27.09
C GLY A 411 6.91 -2.19 27.21
N LEU A 412 6.63 -2.87 26.09
CA LEU A 412 6.24 -4.27 26.04
C LEU A 412 7.31 -5.11 25.34
N SER A 413 7.55 -6.32 25.84
CA SER A 413 8.42 -7.30 25.20
C SER A 413 7.57 -8.25 24.37
N PHE A 414 7.53 -8.02 23.06
CA PHE A 414 6.97 -8.99 22.12
C PHE A 414 7.92 -10.20 22.01
N PRO A 415 7.41 -11.45 22.12
CA PRO A 415 8.26 -12.64 22.10
C PRO A 415 8.82 -12.90 20.70
N LYS A 416 9.92 -13.66 20.63
CA LYS A 416 10.33 -14.34 19.40
C LYS A 416 9.31 -15.43 19.09
N LEU A 417 8.65 -15.37 17.94
CA LEU A 417 7.56 -16.25 17.55
C LEU A 417 8.04 -17.70 17.47
N GLU A 418 9.19 -17.97 16.86
CA GLU A 418 9.73 -19.34 16.78
C GLU A 418 9.89 -19.97 18.17
N SER A 419 10.60 -19.27 19.08
CA SER A 419 10.81 -19.75 20.44
C SER A 419 9.50 -19.84 21.24
N PHE A 420 8.56 -18.92 20.97
CA PHE A 420 7.25 -18.90 21.60
C PHE A 420 6.42 -20.12 21.24
N PHE A 421 6.28 -20.45 19.95
CA PHE A 421 5.52 -21.60 19.48
C PHE A 421 6.22 -22.92 19.80
N GLU A 422 7.56 -22.97 19.69
CA GLU A 422 8.34 -24.14 20.06
C GLU A 422 8.16 -24.53 21.54
N ALA A 423 8.02 -23.55 22.44
CA ALA A 423 7.72 -23.83 23.85
C ALA A 423 6.36 -24.51 24.06
N PHE A 424 5.37 -24.30 23.19
CA PHE A 424 4.09 -25.02 23.22
C PHE A 424 4.21 -26.43 22.63
N ARG A 425 4.99 -26.59 21.56
CA ARG A 425 5.25 -27.91 20.95
C ARG A 425 5.94 -28.86 21.91
N ARG A 426 6.91 -28.38 22.68
CA ARG A 426 7.55 -29.14 23.77
C ARG A 426 6.56 -29.59 24.85
N ARG A 427 5.42 -28.90 24.99
CA ARG A 427 4.31 -29.26 25.88
C ARG A 427 3.23 -30.10 25.20
N GLY A 428 3.51 -30.65 24.02
CA GLY A 428 2.62 -31.53 23.28
C GLY A 428 1.63 -30.83 22.36
N ALA A 429 1.77 -29.52 22.08
CA ALA A 429 0.98 -28.87 21.04
C ALA A 429 1.31 -29.46 19.66
N LYS A 430 0.28 -29.81 18.89
CA LYS A 430 0.39 -30.35 17.53
C LYS A 430 -0.13 -29.38 16.47
N ARG A 431 -1.25 -28.70 16.73
CA ARG A 431 -1.88 -27.75 15.81
C ARG A 431 -2.21 -26.45 16.52
N PHE A 432 -1.92 -25.30 15.92
CA PHE A 432 -2.35 -23.99 16.43
C PHE A 432 -3.62 -23.54 15.70
N SER A 433 -4.69 -23.26 16.46
CA SER A 433 -6.02 -22.93 15.93
C SER A 433 -6.34 -21.45 15.99
N SER A 434 -5.84 -20.74 17.01
CA SER A 434 -5.98 -19.28 17.09
C SER A 434 -4.86 -18.65 17.89
N VAL A 435 -4.53 -17.41 17.53
CA VAL A 435 -3.59 -16.56 18.24
C VAL A 435 -4.25 -15.20 18.40
N HIS A 436 -4.22 -14.63 19.62
CA HIS A 436 -4.75 -13.28 19.87
C HIS A 436 -3.75 -12.47 20.68
N ILE A 437 -3.19 -11.45 20.05
CA ILE A 437 -2.27 -10.49 20.66
C ILE A 437 -3.12 -9.33 21.20
N LEU A 438 -3.06 -9.12 22.52
CA LEU A 438 -3.86 -8.12 23.23
C LEU A 438 -2.92 -7.15 23.97
N PRO A 439 -2.41 -6.09 23.30
CA PRO A 439 -1.40 -5.18 23.86
C PRO A 439 -1.88 -4.49 25.14
N ASP A 440 -3.14 -4.04 25.19
CA ASP A 440 -3.72 -3.38 26.36
C ASP A 440 -3.78 -4.29 27.60
N LYS A 441 -4.11 -5.56 27.39
CA LYS A 441 -4.13 -6.57 28.45
C LYS A 441 -2.74 -7.14 28.73
N ARG A 442 -1.76 -6.82 27.89
CA ARG A 442 -0.39 -7.35 27.91
C ARG A 442 -0.36 -8.88 27.87
N ILE A 443 -1.21 -9.50 27.04
CA ILE A 443 -1.28 -10.95 26.90
C ILE A 443 -1.29 -11.38 25.44
N ILE A 444 -0.86 -12.61 25.21
CA ILE A 444 -1.05 -13.38 23.99
C ILE A 444 -1.85 -14.63 24.38
N LEU A 445 -3.01 -14.82 23.78
CA LEU A 445 -3.82 -16.03 23.91
C LEU A 445 -3.50 -16.96 22.74
N VAL A 446 -3.31 -18.24 23.03
CA VAL A 446 -3.03 -19.26 22.02
C VAL A 446 -3.97 -20.44 22.26
N SER A 447 -4.72 -20.81 21.22
CA SER A 447 -5.50 -22.05 21.20
C SER A 447 -4.77 -23.09 20.36
N TYR A 448 -4.63 -24.31 20.89
CA TYR A 448 -3.93 -25.38 20.19
C TYR A 448 -4.54 -26.75 20.51
N THR A 449 -4.43 -27.69 19.58
CA THR A 449 -4.77 -29.09 19.78
C THR A 449 -3.53 -29.85 20.19
N ASP A 450 -3.59 -30.60 21.29
CA ASP A 450 -2.49 -31.42 21.78
C ASP A 450 -2.40 -32.80 21.08
N ARG A 451 -1.37 -33.59 21.41
CA ARG A 451 -1.20 -34.97 20.88
C ARG A 451 -2.37 -35.90 21.20
N ALA A 452 -3.12 -35.63 22.26
CA ALA A 452 -4.32 -36.37 22.64
C ALA A 452 -5.60 -35.84 21.94
N ARG A 453 -5.44 -34.97 20.93
CA ARG A 453 -6.53 -34.33 20.18
C ARG A 453 -7.45 -33.46 21.04
N LYS A 454 -6.99 -32.98 22.19
CA LYS A 454 -7.76 -32.08 23.06
C LYS A 454 -7.43 -30.63 22.73
N LEU A 455 -8.45 -29.80 22.59
CA LEU A 455 -8.30 -28.35 22.47
C LEU A 455 -7.85 -27.77 23.81
N LYS A 456 -6.77 -26.99 23.79
CA LYS A 456 -6.20 -26.27 24.93
C LYS A 456 -6.16 -24.79 24.61
N MET A 457 -6.34 -23.97 25.63
CA MET A 457 -6.15 -22.53 25.57
C MET A 457 -5.09 -22.14 26.59
N ALA A 458 -4.15 -21.29 26.19
CA ALA A 458 -3.09 -20.80 27.05
C ALA A 458 -2.95 -19.29 26.95
N GLU A 459 -2.75 -18.67 28.10
CA GLU A 459 -2.44 -17.24 28.21
C GLU A 459 -0.94 -17.04 28.49
N ARG A 460 -0.33 -16.09 27.77
CA ARG A 460 1.06 -15.68 27.97
C ARG A 460 1.14 -14.18 28.17
N LYS A 461 1.64 -13.77 29.34
CA LYS A 461 1.89 -12.35 29.65
C LYS A 461 3.08 -11.82 28.85
N MET A 462 2.92 -10.68 28.20
CA MET A 462 3.99 -9.88 27.63
C MET A 462 4.72 -9.15 28.76
N ARG A 463 6.04 -9.34 28.84
CA ARG A 463 6.86 -8.73 29.91
C ARG A 463 6.94 -7.21 29.69
N ARG A 464 6.98 -6.44 30.79
CA ARG A 464 7.32 -5.03 30.71
C ARG A 464 8.82 -4.89 30.42
N VAL A 465 9.17 -4.00 29.50
CA VAL A 465 10.56 -3.61 29.29
C VAL A 465 10.84 -2.45 30.25
N ARG A 466 11.85 -2.59 31.11
CA ARG A 466 12.34 -1.45 31.91
C ARG A 466 12.88 -0.43 30.92
N ARG A 467 12.35 0.80 30.93
CA ARG A 467 12.97 1.88 30.16
C ARG A 467 14.40 2.04 30.68
N PRO A 468 15.42 2.06 29.81
CA PRO A 468 16.74 2.53 30.24
C PRO A 468 16.55 3.92 30.85
N ARG A 469 17.13 4.11 32.03
CA ARG A 469 17.06 5.39 32.76
C ARG A 469 17.77 6.48 31.99
#